data_AF-A0A527H8S2-F1
#
_entry.id   AF-A0A527H8S2-F1
#
_cell.length_a   1.000
_cell.length_b   1.000
_cell.length_c   1.000
_cell.angle_alpha   90.00
_cell.angle_beta   90.00
_cell.angle_gamma   90.00
#
_symmetry.space_group_name_H-M   'P 1'
#
loop_
_entity.id
_entity.type
_entity.pdbx_description
1 polymer ?
#
loop_
_entity_poly.entity_id
_entity_poly.type
_entity_poly.pdbx_seq_one_letter_code
_entity_poly.pdbx_strand_id
1 'polypeptide(L)'
;ASARSAEDMLEWLRVVWLTPAMDALFTGPAADRRRFLDRLVLAIDPGHGQRAIDYEKAMRGRNRLLTENSRDDRWFDAIETQMAETGVAIAAARAEMVRLLATMIDRLPDTGPFPRADIGLSGDLEAEIAAAPAVDVEERFRRT
;
A
#
# COMPACT_ATOMS: atom_id res chain seq x y z
N ALA A 1 19.58 16.09 -14.87
CA ALA A 1 18.57 15.44 -15.73
C ALA A 1 17.22 16.11 -15.47
N SER A 2 16.39 16.33 -16.50
CA SER A 2 15.01 16.79 -16.29
C SER A 2 14.17 15.58 -15.86
N ALA A 3 13.55 15.65 -14.68
CA ALA A 3 12.54 14.69 -14.27
C ALA A 3 11.31 14.85 -15.18
N ARG A 4 10.75 13.74 -15.68
CA ARG A 4 9.57 13.73 -16.56
C ARG A 4 8.26 13.61 -15.78
N SER A 5 8.35 13.17 -14.53
CA SER A 5 7.22 13.02 -13.62
C SER A 5 7.59 13.43 -12.18
N ALA A 6 6.58 13.61 -11.32
CA ALA A 6 6.80 13.77 -9.89
C ALA A 6 7.34 12.48 -9.24
N GLU A 7 7.07 11.31 -9.80
CA GLU A 7 7.59 10.02 -9.33
C GLU A 7 9.10 9.92 -9.59
N ASP A 8 9.59 10.39 -10.73
CA ASP A 8 11.02 10.43 -11.04
C ASP A 8 11.81 11.28 -10.01
N MET A 9 11.15 12.25 -9.37
CA MET A 9 11.79 13.06 -8.33
C MET A 9 11.96 12.31 -7.00
N LEU A 10 11.20 11.24 -6.75
CA LEU A 10 11.26 10.48 -5.49
C LEU A 10 12.60 9.74 -5.30
N GLU A 11 13.37 9.54 -6.38
CA GLU A 11 14.75 9.04 -6.28
C GLU A 11 15.69 10.05 -5.63
N TRP A 12 15.39 11.35 -5.75
CA TRP A 12 16.25 12.44 -5.34
C TRP A 12 15.77 13.12 -4.06
N LEU A 13 14.47 13.32 -3.93
CA LEU A 13 13.87 14.04 -2.81
C LEU A 13 12.51 13.45 -2.45
N ARG A 14 12.36 13.10 -1.16
CA ARG A 14 11.13 12.55 -0.59
C ARG A 14 10.69 13.46 0.56
N VAL A 15 9.60 14.19 0.36
CA VAL A 15 9.06 15.12 1.36
C VAL A 15 7.66 14.66 1.75
N VAL A 16 7.44 14.53 3.05
CA VAL A 16 6.12 14.34 3.64
C VAL A 16 5.79 15.60 4.43
N TRP A 17 4.59 16.13 4.24
CA TRP A 17 4.08 17.24 5.03
C TRP A 17 2.74 16.87 5.67
N LEU A 18 2.49 17.47 6.83
CA LEU A 18 1.21 17.41 7.53
C LEU A 18 0.57 18.80 7.45
N THR A 19 -0.72 18.85 7.11
CA THR A 19 -1.48 20.11 7.09
C THR A 19 -2.67 20.02 8.04
N PRO A 20 -3.18 21.15 8.56
CA PRO A 20 -4.35 21.14 9.44
C PRO A 20 -5.59 20.45 8.84
N ALA A 21 -5.76 20.54 7.51
CA ALA A 21 -6.86 19.87 6.80
C ALA A 21 -6.79 18.33 6.89
N MET A 22 -5.64 17.76 7.24
CA MET A 22 -5.48 16.30 7.43
C MET A 22 -6.02 15.81 8.77
N ASP A 23 -6.47 16.68 9.67
CA ASP A 23 -7.09 16.26 10.94
C ASP A 23 -8.35 15.41 10.72
N ALA A 24 -9.08 15.68 9.63
CA ALA A 24 -10.24 14.90 9.20
C ALA A 24 -9.90 13.46 8.73
N LEU A 25 -8.62 13.10 8.63
CA LEU A 25 -8.18 11.78 8.19
C LEU A 25 -8.73 10.65 9.09
N PHE A 26 -8.76 10.89 10.39
CA PHE A 26 -9.18 9.88 11.37
C PHE A 26 -10.71 9.73 11.44
N THR A 27 -11.45 10.79 11.14
CA THR A 27 -12.92 10.81 11.12
C THR A 27 -13.52 10.52 9.74
N GLY A 28 -12.70 10.56 8.70
CA GLY A 28 -13.09 10.35 7.31
C GLY A 28 -13.20 8.87 6.89
N PRO A 29 -13.51 8.64 5.60
CA PRO A 29 -13.59 7.31 5.01
C PRO A 29 -12.25 6.53 5.05
N ALA A 30 -12.34 5.20 5.00
CA ALA A 30 -11.15 4.34 4.96
C ALA A 30 -10.25 4.58 3.73
N ALA A 31 -10.81 5.08 2.62
CA ALA A 31 -10.06 5.41 1.41
C ALA A 31 -9.01 6.50 1.66
N ASP A 32 -9.35 7.52 2.45
CA ASP A 32 -8.43 8.63 2.73
C ASP A 32 -7.27 8.16 3.62
N ARG A 33 -7.54 7.32 4.62
CA ARG A 33 -6.51 6.67 5.45
C ARG A 33 -5.54 5.83 4.64
N ARG A 34 -6.04 5.01 3.70
CA ARG A 34 -5.19 4.22 2.80
C ARG A 34 -4.31 5.11 1.92
N ARG A 35 -4.89 6.16 1.34
CA ARG A 35 -4.15 7.10 0.49
C ARG A 35 -3.08 7.87 1.28
N PHE A 36 -3.37 8.23 2.51
CA PHE A 36 -2.39 8.84 3.40
C PHE A 36 -1.24 7.89 3.70
N LEU A 37 -1.55 6.64 4.07
CA LEU A 37 -0.52 5.62 4.30
C LEU A 37 0.33 5.37 3.05
N ASP A 38 -0.29 5.25 1.88
CA ASP A 38 0.43 5.06 0.61
C ASP A 38 1.41 6.21 0.32
N ARG A 39 1.04 7.45 0.68
CA ARG A 39 1.96 8.60 0.57
C ARG A 39 3.12 8.51 1.56
N LEU A 40 2.88 8.02 2.78
CA LEU A 40 3.97 7.78 3.74
C LEU A 40 4.93 6.72 3.23
N VAL A 41 4.41 5.63 2.63
CA VAL A 41 5.21 4.54 2.06
C VAL A 41 6.21 5.06 1.01
N LEU A 42 5.86 6.10 0.24
CA LEU A 42 6.78 6.72 -0.73
C LEU A 42 8.08 7.24 -0.11
N ALA A 43 8.12 7.50 1.20
CA ALA A 43 9.34 7.89 1.90
C ALA A 43 10.37 6.75 1.93
N ILE A 44 9.93 5.49 2.04
CA ILE A 44 10.80 4.31 2.10
C ILE A 44 10.89 3.58 0.76
N ASP A 45 9.82 3.60 -0.03
CA ASP A 45 9.71 2.89 -1.30
C ASP A 45 9.12 3.81 -2.40
N PRO A 46 9.96 4.39 -3.27
CA PRO A 46 9.50 5.27 -4.34
C PRO A 46 8.70 4.52 -5.42
N GLY A 47 8.88 3.20 -5.56
CA GLY A 47 8.17 2.37 -6.54
C GLY A 47 6.73 2.04 -6.14
N HIS A 48 6.33 2.35 -4.91
CA HIS A 48 4.99 2.04 -4.39
C HIS A 48 3.86 2.68 -5.20
N GLY A 49 4.04 3.92 -5.65
CA GLY A 49 3.05 4.64 -6.46
C GLY A 49 2.73 3.91 -7.76
N GLN A 50 3.76 3.50 -8.49
CA GLN A 50 3.62 2.75 -9.74
C GLN A 50 2.93 1.40 -9.52
N ARG A 51 3.30 0.66 -8.46
CA ARG A 51 2.64 -0.63 -8.13
C ARG A 51 1.15 -0.44 -7.81
N ALA A 52 0.78 0.62 -7.10
CA ALA A 52 -0.62 0.94 -6.82
C ALA A 52 -1.41 1.24 -8.11
N ILE A 53 -0.82 2.02 -9.03
CA ILE A 53 -1.42 2.31 -10.34
C ILE A 53 -1.63 1.03 -11.15
N ASP A 54 -0.64 0.14 -11.15
CA ASP A 54 -0.69 -1.10 -11.92
C ASP A 54 -1.69 -2.10 -11.34
N TYR A 55 -1.78 -2.22 -10.01
CA TYR A 55 -2.83 -2.98 -9.33
C TYR A 55 -4.23 -2.48 -9.71
N GLU A 56 -4.46 -1.15 -9.67
CA GLU A 56 -5.75 -0.58 -10.05
C GLU A 56 -6.09 -0.82 -11.53
N LYS A 57 -5.11 -0.74 -12.43
CA LYS A 57 -5.30 -1.06 -13.86
C LYS A 57 -5.71 -2.52 -14.04
N ALA A 58 -5.01 -3.45 -13.38
CA ALA A 58 -5.29 -4.88 -13.44
C ALA A 58 -6.69 -5.18 -12.89
N MET A 59 -7.06 -4.60 -11.74
CA MET A 59 -8.42 -4.68 -11.16
C MET A 59 -9.51 -4.19 -12.13
N ARG A 60 -9.31 -3.04 -12.78
CA ARG A 60 -10.26 -2.52 -13.79
C ARG A 60 -10.34 -3.46 -15.00
N GLY A 61 -9.22 -4.04 -15.41
CA GLY A 61 -9.15 -5.05 -16.47
C GLY A 61 -9.98 -6.29 -16.13
N ARG A 62 -9.80 -6.84 -14.93
CA ARG A 62 -10.56 -7.99 -14.43
C ARG A 62 -12.05 -7.72 -14.43
N ASN A 63 -12.47 -6.60 -13.85
CA ASN A 63 -13.89 -6.23 -13.78
C ASN A 63 -14.51 -6.06 -15.17
N ARG A 64 -13.74 -5.55 -16.15
CA ARG A 64 -14.20 -5.45 -17.53
C ARG A 64 -14.43 -6.84 -18.14
N LEU A 65 -13.47 -7.75 -18.02
CA LEU A 65 -13.62 -9.13 -18.53
C LEU A 65 -14.84 -9.84 -17.94
N LEU A 66 -15.07 -9.66 -16.63
CA LEU A 66 -16.25 -10.18 -15.95
C LEU A 66 -17.55 -9.56 -16.49
N THR A 67 -17.57 -8.24 -16.72
CA THR A 67 -18.73 -7.52 -17.24
C THR A 67 -19.06 -7.92 -18.69
N GLU A 68 -18.03 -8.14 -19.50
CA GLU A 68 -18.15 -8.57 -20.91
C GLU A 68 -18.44 -10.08 -21.06
N ASN A 69 -18.52 -10.81 -19.94
CA ASN A 69 -18.70 -12.27 -19.90
C ASN A 69 -17.67 -13.03 -20.76
N SER A 70 -16.45 -12.48 -20.80
CA SER A 70 -15.32 -13.08 -21.51
C SER A 70 -14.95 -14.42 -20.87
N ARG A 71 -14.48 -15.38 -21.68
CA ARG A 71 -14.03 -16.71 -21.24
C ARG A 71 -12.57 -16.96 -21.60
N ASP A 72 -11.80 -15.88 -21.72
CA ASP A 72 -10.37 -15.98 -22.00
C ASP A 72 -9.60 -16.24 -20.71
N ASP A 73 -9.50 -17.51 -20.34
CA ASP A 73 -8.83 -17.96 -19.11
C ASP A 73 -7.38 -17.47 -19.03
N ARG A 74 -6.66 -17.39 -20.17
CA ARG A 74 -5.27 -16.91 -20.19
C ARG A 74 -5.17 -15.44 -19.83
N TRP A 75 -6.17 -14.65 -20.22
CA TRP A 75 -6.18 -13.23 -19.88
C TRP A 75 -6.56 -13.02 -18.42
N PHE A 76 -7.49 -13.81 -17.88
CA PHE A 76 -7.76 -13.83 -16.45
C PHE A 76 -6.51 -14.19 -15.64
N ASP A 77 -5.84 -15.29 -15.99
CA ASP A 77 -4.60 -15.74 -15.33
C ASP A 77 -3.53 -14.64 -15.31
N ALA A 78 -3.32 -13.97 -16.45
CA ALA A 78 -2.33 -12.89 -16.55
C ALA A 78 -2.68 -11.68 -15.67
N ILE A 79 -3.95 -11.27 -15.65
CA ILE A 79 -4.40 -10.14 -14.82
C ILE A 79 -4.36 -10.49 -13.33
N GLU A 80 -4.79 -11.70 -12.95
CA GLU A 80 -4.80 -12.15 -11.56
C GLU A 80 -3.38 -12.36 -11.04
N THR A 81 -2.46 -12.84 -11.88
CA THR A 81 -1.03 -12.88 -11.55
C THR A 81 -0.49 -11.48 -11.27
N GLN A 82 -0.74 -10.52 -12.16
CA GLN A 82 -0.30 -9.14 -11.96
C GLN A 82 -0.94 -8.51 -10.70
N MET A 83 -2.21 -8.79 -10.42
CA MET A 83 -2.89 -8.33 -9.21
C MET A 83 -2.27 -8.92 -7.94
N ALA A 84 -1.93 -10.20 -7.95
CA ALA A 84 -1.29 -10.85 -6.80
C ALA A 84 0.09 -10.26 -6.52
N GLU A 85 0.96 -10.18 -7.54
CA GLU A 85 2.31 -9.63 -7.42
C GLU A 85 2.28 -8.19 -6.88
N THR A 86 1.47 -7.32 -7.51
CA THR A 86 1.39 -5.91 -7.11
C THR A 86 0.67 -5.73 -5.78
N GLY A 87 -0.38 -6.50 -5.50
CA GLY A 87 -1.15 -6.45 -4.26
C GLY A 87 -0.32 -6.84 -3.04
N VAL A 88 0.43 -7.94 -3.13
CA VAL A 88 1.33 -8.40 -2.06
C VAL A 88 2.44 -7.38 -1.82
N ALA A 89 3.04 -6.84 -2.87
CA ALA A 89 4.07 -5.83 -2.74
C ALA A 89 3.56 -4.54 -2.05
N ILE A 90 2.34 -4.09 -2.39
CA ILE A 90 1.69 -2.94 -1.74
C ILE A 90 1.46 -3.22 -0.26
N ALA A 91 0.88 -4.37 0.07
CA ALA A 91 0.57 -4.73 1.45
C ALA A 91 1.85 -4.91 2.29
N ALA A 92 2.91 -5.47 1.73
CA ALA A 92 4.20 -5.61 2.40
C ALA A 92 4.85 -4.25 2.70
N ALA A 93 4.83 -3.32 1.73
CA ALA A 93 5.38 -1.98 1.92
C ALA A 93 4.59 -1.18 2.99
N ARG A 94 3.26 -1.35 3.02
CA ARG A 94 2.40 -0.76 4.06
C ARG A 94 2.71 -1.34 5.44
N ALA A 95 2.82 -2.66 5.56
CA ALA A 95 3.16 -3.33 6.80
C ALA A 95 4.52 -2.87 7.34
N GLU A 96 5.52 -2.75 6.47
CA GLU A 96 6.84 -2.25 6.87
C GLU A 96 6.80 -0.79 7.34
N MET A 97 6.08 0.09 6.65
CA MET A 97 5.90 1.48 7.10
C MET A 97 5.24 1.54 8.47
N VAL A 98 4.18 0.76 8.71
CA VAL A 98 3.51 0.72 10.03
C VAL A 98 4.42 0.15 11.10
N ARG A 99 5.23 -0.88 10.80
CA ARG A 99 6.23 -1.43 11.72
C ARG A 99 7.28 -0.38 12.12
N LEU A 100 7.78 0.39 11.15
CA LEU A 100 8.74 1.48 11.39
C LEU A 100 8.11 2.57 12.26
N LEU A 101 6.87 2.97 11.99
CA LEU A 101 6.13 3.96 12.78
C LEU A 101 5.89 3.47 14.22
N ALA A 102 5.42 2.23 14.40
CA ALA A 102 5.23 1.63 15.72
C ALA A 102 6.54 1.62 16.53
N THR A 103 7.64 1.19 15.89
CA THR A 103 8.97 1.21 16.52
C THR A 103 9.41 2.62 16.92
N MET A 104 9.07 3.64 16.12
CA MET A 104 9.36 5.03 16.46
C MET A 104 8.51 5.52 17.64
N ILE A 105 7.22 5.16 17.67
CA ILE A 105 6.30 5.49 18.76
C ILE A 105 6.80 4.90 20.09
N ASP A 106 7.23 3.64 20.09
CA ASP A 106 7.74 2.96 21.29
C ASP A 106 8.99 3.63 21.87
N ARG A 107 9.76 4.32 21.03
CA ARG A 107 10.96 5.07 21.43
C ARG A 107 10.64 6.45 22.00
N LEU A 108 9.40 6.94 21.90
CA LEU A 108 9.03 8.22 22.51
C LEU A 108 9.04 8.11 24.05
N PRO A 109 9.55 9.13 24.75
CA PRO A 109 9.53 9.16 26.20
C PRO A 109 8.11 9.29 26.76
N ASP A 110 7.84 8.56 27.83
CA ASP A 110 6.55 8.53 28.55
C ASP A 110 6.14 9.89 29.13
N THR A 111 7.08 10.83 29.26
CA THR A 111 6.90 12.13 29.91
C THR A 111 6.55 13.25 28.93
N GLY A 112 6.18 12.93 27.70
CA GLY A 112 5.84 13.91 26.67
C GLY A 112 4.49 14.60 26.92
N PRO A 113 4.25 15.79 26.31
CA PRO A 113 2.98 16.51 26.43
C PRO A 113 1.82 15.85 25.68
N PHE A 114 2.09 14.81 24.87
CA PHE A 114 1.11 14.07 24.09
C PHE A 114 1.09 12.59 24.50
N PRO A 115 -0.09 11.94 24.49
CA PRO A 115 -0.17 10.50 24.74
C PRO A 115 0.53 9.71 23.63
N ARG A 116 1.10 8.55 24.00
CA ARG A 116 1.53 7.56 23.01
C ARG A 116 0.30 6.89 22.39
N ALA A 117 0.38 6.60 21.10
CA ALA A 117 -0.68 5.97 20.34
C ALA A 117 -0.19 4.65 19.76
N ASP A 118 -1.01 3.61 19.80
CA ASP A 118 -0.71 2.37 19.08
C ASP A 118 -1.17 2.47 17.62
N ILE A 119 -0.46 1.79 16.73
CA ILE A 119 -0.79 1.74 15.29
C ILE A 119 -0.68 0.31 14.78
N GLY A 120 -1.61 -0.07 13.91
CA GLY A 120 -1.62 -1.38 13.27
C GLY A 120 -2.39 -1.36 11.95
N LEU A 121 -2.25 -2.43 11.18
CA LEU A 121 -3.07 -2.68 9.99
C LEU A 121 -4.02 -3.84 10.26
N SER A 122 -5.21 -3.73 9.70
CA SER A 122 -6.23 -4.78 9.74
C SER A 122 -6.64 -5.12 8.32
N GLY A 123 -6.50 -6.38 7.94
CA GLY A 123 -6.83 -6.92 6.62
C GLY A 123 -6.27 -8.33 6.47
N ASP A 124 -6.90 -9.16 5.64
CA ASP A 124 -6.50 -10.56 5.48
C ASP A 124 -5.09 -10.67 4.92
N LEU A 125 -4.79 -9.89 3.88
CA LEU A 125 -3.47 -9.88 3.24
C LEU A 125 -2.39 -9.33 4.18
N GLU A 126 -2.67 -8.26 4.92
CA GLU A 126 -1.75 -7.70 5.90
C GLU A 126 -1.48 -8.67 7.07
N ALA A 127 -2.49 -9.42 7.52
CA ALA A 127 -2.34 -10.45 8.54
C ALA A 127 -1.48 -11.62 8.04
N GLU A 128 -1.64 -12.03 6.79
CA GLU A 128 -0.83 -13.10 6.19
C GLU A 128 0.63 -12.70 5.99
N ILE A 129 0.90 -11.46 5.58
CA ILE A 129 2.27 -10.93 5.43
C ILE A 129 2.99 -10.84 6.78
N ALA A 130 2.27 -10.54 7.85
CA ALA A 130 2.86 -10.55 9.19
C ALA A 130 3.24 -11.98 9.66
N ALA A 131 2.62 -13.01 9.08
CA ALA A 131 2.75 -14.39 9.52
C ALA A 131 3.64 -15.28 8.63
N ALA A 132 3.88 -14.90 7.36
CA ALA A 132 4.58 -15.74 6.39
C ALA A 132 5.43 -14.95 5.38
N PRO A 133 6.41 -15.60 4.71
CA PRO A 133 7.18 -14.97 3.63
C PRO A 133 6.28 -14.46 2.49
N ALA A 134 6.64 -13.32 1.90
CA ALA A 134 5.84 -12.66 0.86
C ALA A 134 5.54 -13.57 -0.35
N VAL A 135 6.48 -14.43 -0.74
CA VAL A 135 6.31 -15.39 -1.85
C VAL A 135 5.19 -16.39 -1.56
N ASP A 136 5.09 -16.87 -0.32
CA ASP A 136 4.04 -17.83 0.07
C ASP A 136 2.67 -17.17 0.19
N VAL A 137 2.64 -15.88 0.52
CA VAL A 137 1.41 -15.07 0.56
C VAL A 137 0.94 -14.76 -0.85
N GLU A 138 1.86 -14.46 -1.78
CA GLU A 138 1.54 -14.21 -3.18
C GLU A 138 0.87 -15.42 -3.86
N GLU A 139 1.43 -16.61 -3.68
CA GLU A 139 0.86 -17.84 -4.23
C GLU A 139 -0.51 -18.18 -3.62
N ARG A 140 -0.74 -17.84 -2.35
CA ARG A 140 -2.06 -17.99 -1.71
C ARG A 140 -3.08 -16.97 -2.23
N PHE A 141 -2.67 -15.72 -2.35
CA PHE A 141 -3.54 -14.66 -2.86
C PHE A 141 -3.95 -14.92 -4.32
N ARG A 142 -3.07 -15.51 -5.13
CA ARG A 142 -3.39 -15.92 -6.51
C ARG A 142 -4.54 -16.94 -6.60
N ARG A 143 -4.75 -17.77 -5.57
CA ARG A 143 -5.75 -18.85 -5.56
C ARG A 143 -7.14 -18.42 -5.08
N THR A 144 -7.31 -17.15 -4.69
CA THR A 144 -8.53 -16.62 -4.05
C THR A 144 -9.29 -15.70 -5.00
#